data_AF-A0A640XJZ4-F1
#
_entry.id   AF-A0A640XJZ4-F1
#
_cell.length_a   1.000
_cell.length_b   1.000
_cell.length_c   1.000
_cell.angle_alpha   90.00
_cell.angle_beta   90.00
_cell.angle_gamma   90.00
#
_symmetry.space_group_name_H-M   'P 1'
#
loop_
_entity.id
_entity.type
_entity.pdbx_description
1 polymer ?
#
loop_
_entity_poly.entity_id
_entity_poly.type
_entity_poly.pdbx_seq_one_letter_code
_entity_poly.pdbx_strand_id
1 'polypeptide(L)'
;MTGKETIEGVLKSSDELLKILDLNIDQSGDDREKKKFNEVVGFCEQVLRVIETYAADKEIVFLDCSCGKSYLSFALNYIFLKCLFRKAFFYGVDTNRVLIEKCEQIKKSLGFQNMLFVNGRIIDVQPEKYVDMVIALHACDIATDETIAKGIKLGAKYIIVVPCCENQIRGRLKAGHPLVGLTDFGLLRYRFADILTEALRSQFLTGAGYHVKLIEIVSPKFTPKNLMIIARKKKEYRNCNMDKYKKLDEMFNTKFVLKNYFDECELKRDDCFSSVNS
;
A
#
# COMPACT_ATOMS: atom_id res chain seq x y z
N MET A 1 -18.06 1.67 -13.31
CA MET A 1 -17.57 3.03 -12.97
C MET A 1 -16.10 2.95 -12.56
N THR A 2 -15.18 2.66 -13.49
CA THR A 2 -13.77 2.42 -13.16
C THR A 2 -12.81 3.40 -13.83
N GLY A 3 -13.33 4.43 -14.51
CA GLY A 3 -12.52 5.45 -15.16
C GLY A 3 -12.08 6.55 -14.19
N LYS A 4 -10.83 7.01 -14.32
CA LYS A 4 -10.24 8.09 -13.53
C LYS A 4 -11.12 9.36 -13.51
N GLU A 5 -11.61 9.79 -14.66
CA GLU A 5 -12.47 10.99 -14.80
C GLU A 5 -13.79 10.85 -14.04
N THR A 6 -14.36 9.65 -13.99
CA THR A 6 -15.57 9.36 -13.23
C THR A 6 -15.31 9.45 -11.72
N ILE A 7 -14.20 8.89 -11.24
CA ILE A 7 -13.83 8.93 -9.82
C ILE A 7 -13.53 10.37 -9.39
N GLU A 8 -12.78 11.10 -10.20
CA GLU A 8 -12.48 12.51 -9.97
C GLU A 8 -13.77 13.34 -9.89
N GLY A 9 -14.70 13.17 -10.82
CA GLY A 9 -15.99 13.87 -10.81
C GLY A 9 -16.82 13.55 -9.57
N VAL A 10 -16.87 12.28 -9.15
CA VAL A 10 -17.55 11.84 -7.93
C VAL A 10 -16.96 12.52 -6.69
N LEU A 11 -15.63 12.51 -6.52
CA LEU A 11 -15.00 13.13 -5.35
C LEU A 11 -15.16 14.65 -5.37
N LYS A 12 -15.06 15.28 -6.55
CA LYS A 12 -15.27 16.73 -6.71
C LYS A 12 -16.71 17.17 -6.46
N SER A 13 -17.69 16.30 -6.67
CA SER A 13 -19.09 16.62 -6.37
C SER A 13 -19.42 16.76 -4.89
N SER A 14 -18.47 16.43 -3.99
CA SER A 14 -18.66 16.54 -2.54
C SER A 14 -17.76 17.61 -1.94
N ASP A 15 -18.27 18.85 -1.93
CA ASP A 15 -17.62 19.98 -1.25
C ASP A 15 -17.34 19.69 0.22
N GLU A 16 -18.26 18.98 0.89
CA GLU A 16 -18.11 18.58 2.29
C GLU A 16 -16.91 17.65 2.48
N LEU A 17 -16.78 16.60 1.66
CA LEU A 17 -15.65 15.68 1.72
C LEU A 17 -14.34 16.41 1.42
N LEU A 18 -14.28 17.23 0.37
CA LEU A 18 -13.06 17.94 -0.01
C LEU A 18 -12.63 18.96 1.05
N LYS A 19 -13.57 19.71 1.63
CA LYS A 19 -13.28 20.65 2.73
C LYS A 19 -12.78 19.94 3.97
N ILE A 20 -13.43 18.84 4.36
CA ILE A 20 -13.06 18.06 5.54
C ILE A 20 -11.70 17.37 5.36
N LEU A 21 -11.38 17.01 4.11
CA LEU A 21 -10.07 16.50 3.73
C LEU A 21 -9.03 17.63 3.54
N ASP A 22 -9.37 18.91 3.60
CA ASP A 22 -8.37 19.97 3.40
C ASP A 22 -7.67 19.79 2.03
N LEU A 23 -8.47 19.48 1.00
CA LEU A 23 -8.05 19.30 -0.40
C LEU A 23 -8.73 20.39 -1.23
N ASN A 24 -8.07 21.54 -1.41
CA ASN A 24 -8.65 22.70 -2.09
C ASN A 24 -8.24 22.70 -3.57
N ILE A 25 -9.03 22.01 -4.41
CA ILE A 25 -8.63 21.69 -5.79
C ILE A 25 -9.03 22.78 -6.79
N ASP A 26 -10.05 23.60 -6.47
CA ASP A 26 -10.72 24.49 -7.44
C ASP A 26 -10.24 25.96 -7.43
N GLN A 27 -9.47 26.39 -6.43
CA GLN A 27 -8.93 27.76 -6.38
C GLN A 27 -7.43 27.75 -6.25
N SER A 28 -6.68 27.95 -7.34
CA SER A 28 -5.24 28.25 -7.28
C SER A 28 -4.45 27.39 -6.26
N GLY A 29 -4.85 26.13 -6.11
CA GLY A 29 -4.42 25.31 -4.98
C GLY A 29 -2.95 24.96 -5.09
N ASP A 30 -2.30 24.80 -3.93
CA ASP A 30 -0.93 24.30 -3.80
C ASP A 30 -0.76 23.07 -4.71
N ASP A 31 0.27 23.08 -5.55
CA ASP A 31 0.60 21.95 -6.43
C ASP A 31 0.67 20.63 -5.66
N ARG A 32 1.01 20.68 -4.37
CA ARG A 32 1.02 19.53 -3.48
C ARG A 32 -0.35 18.88 -3.30
N GLU A 33 -1.41 19.66 -3.11
CA GLU A 33 -2.77 19.16 -2.90
C GLU A 33 -3.32 18.52 -4.17
N LYS A 34 -3.06 19.13 -5.33
CA LYS A 34 -3.42 18.57 -6.64
C LYS A 34 -2.72 17.25 -6.92
N LYS A 35 -1.42 17.16 -6.60
CA LYS A 35 -0.65 15.90 -6.73
C LYS A 35 -1.25 14.81 -5.86
N LYS A 36 -1.51 15.14 -4.60
CA LYS A 36 -2.10 14.22 -3.62
C LYS A 36 -3.48 13.72 -4.03
N PHE A 37 -4.35 14.62 -4.49
CA PHE A 37 -5.66 14.26 -5.00
C PHE A 37 -5.57 13.31 -6.19
N ASN A 38 -4.66 13.58 -7.13
CA ASN A 38 -4.43 12.70 -8.27
C ASN A 38 -3.95 11.30 -7.86
N GLU A 39 -3.05 11.22 -6.87
CA GLU A 39 -2.60 9.94 -6.31
C GLU A 39 -3.75 9.16 -5.66
N VAL A 40 -4.60 9.83 -4.87
CA VAL A 40 -5.79 9.22 -4.26
C VAL A 40 -6.74 8.70 -5.34
N VAL A 41 -7.06 9.51 -6.36
CA VAL A 41 -7.91 9.10 -7.48
C VAL A 41 -7.32 7.90 -8.22
N GLY A 42 -6.02 7.93 -8.54
CA GLY A 42 -5.32 6.82 -9.20
C GLY A 42 -5.33 5.55 -8.36
N PHE A 43 -5.17 5.66 -7.04
CA PHE A 43 -5.26 4.50 -6.14
C PHE A 43 -6.66 3.91 -6.14
N CYS A 44 -7.68 4.77 -5.96
CA CYS A 44 -9.08 4.38 -5.99
C CYS A 44 -9.41 3.62 -7.28
N GLU A 45 -8.92 4.09 -8.42
CA GLU A 45 -9.10 3.42 -9.71
C GLU A 45 -8.63 1.96 -9.69
N GLN A 46 -7.46 1.69 -9.10
CA GLN A 46 -6.93 0.34 -9.01
C GLN A 46 -7.71 -0.54 -8.05
N VAL A 47 -8.14 0.01 -6.91
CA VAL A 47 -9.04 -0.69 -5.97
C VAL A 47 -10.36 -1.04 -6.66
N LEU A 48 -10.96 -0.09 -7.39
CA LEU A 48 -12.22 -0.30 -8.09
C LEU A 48 -12.15 -1.40 -9.15
N ARG A 49 -11.02 -1.55 -9.85
CA ARG A 49 -10.80 -2.66 -10.80
C ARG A 49 -10.68 -4.02 -10.08
N VAL A 50 -10.12 -4.04 -8.88
CA VAL A 50 -9.94 -5.28 -8.11
C VAL A 50 -11.24 -5.75 -7.48
N ILE A 51 -12.08 -4.84 -6.97
CA ILE A 51 -13.31 -5.20 -6.26
C ILE A 51 -14.37 -5.84 -7.17
N GLU A 52 -14.27 -5.67 -8.49
CA GLU A 52 -15.12 -6.36 -9.48
C GLU A 52 -14.95 -7.88 -9.39
N THR A 53 -13.82 -8.36 -8.84
CA THR A 53 -13.56 -9.80 -8.63
C THR A 53 -14.15 -10.36 -7.32
N TYR A 54 -14.85 -9.54 -6.54
CA TYR A 54 -15.50 -9.94 -5.30
C TYR A 54 -17.02 -10.00 -5.47
N ALA A 55 -17.67 -10.97 -4.82
CA ALA A 55 -19.13 -11.08 -4.78
C ALA A 55 -19.78 -9.78 -4.30
N ALA A 56 -20.84 -9.33 -4.97
CA ALA A 56 -21.43 -8.00 -4.78
C ALA A 56 -21.88 -7.72 -3.34
N ASP A 57 -22.39 -8.74 -2.66
CA ASP A 57 -22.93 -8.73 -1.30
C ASP A 57 -21.89 -8.86 -0.18
N LYS A 58 -20.67 -9.29 -0.50
CA LYS A 58 -19.57 -9.41 0.46
C LYS A 58 -19.14 -8.03 0.97
N GLU A 59 -19.08 -7.87 2.29
CA GLU A 59 -18.39 -6.75 2.94
C GLU A 59 -16.89 -6.84 2.64
N ILE A 60 -16.30 -5.76 2.11
CA ILE A 60 -14.87 -5.69 1.83
C ILE A 60 -14.16 -5.00 3.00
N VAL A 61 -13.25 -5.71 3.64
CA VAL A 61 -12.51 -5.18 4.80
C VAL A 61 -11.12 -4.72 4.37
N PHE A 62 -10.82 -3.45 4.66
CA PHE A 62 -9.56 -2.79 4.35
C PHE A 62 -8.73 -2.55 5.60
N LEU A 63 -7.42 -2.70 5.48
CA LEU A 63 -6.43 -2.19 6.43
C LEU A 63 -5.56 -1.15 5.71
N ASP A 64 -5.74 0.12 6.04
CA ASP A 64 -4.97 1.26 5.53
C ASP A 64 -3.78 1.53 6.48
N CYS A 65 -2.59 1.13 6.04
CA CYS A 65 -1.36 1.19 6.80
C CYS A 65 -0.64 2.53 6.58
N SER A 66 -0.12 3.13 7.66
CA SER A 66 0.45 4.49 7.64
C SER A 66 -0.54 5.49 7.03
N CYS A 67 -1.80 5.43 7.49
CA CYS A 67 -2.90 6.12 6.85
C CYS A 67 -2.80 7.66 6.93
N GLY A 68 -2.01 8.20 7.87
CA GLY A 68 -1.86 9.64 8.07
C GLY A 68 -3.21 10.33 8.31
N LYS A 69 -3.56 11.28 7.43
CA LYS A 69 -4.87 11.96 7.43
C LYS A 69 -6.00 11.12 6.78
N SER A 70 -5.71 9.88 6.37
CA SER A 70 -6.67 8.87 5.86
C SER A 70 -7.47 9.28 4.61
N TYR A 71 -6.86 10.10 3.76
CA TYR A 71 -7.42 10.54 2.48
C TYR A 71 -7.98 9.40 1.64
N LEU A 72 -7.19 8.35 1.50
CA LEU A 72 -7.54 7.19 0.71
C LEU A 72 -8.76 6.47 1.28
N SER A 73 -8.73 6.14 2.57
CA SER A 73 -9.84 5.48 3.25
C SER A 73 -11.15 6.28 3.20
N PHE A 74 -11.11 7.60 3.42
CA PHE A 74 -12.31 8.43 3.32
C PHE A 74 -12.85 8.52 1.88
N ALA A 75 -11.97 8.69 0.89
CA ALA A 75 -12.37 8.71 -0.53
C ALA A 75 -12.97 7.37 -0.97
N LEU A 76 -12.33 6.26 -0.62
CA LEU A 76 -12.85 4.92 -0.89
C LEU A 76 -14.19 4.69 -0.20
N ASN A 77 -14.31 5.04 1.09
CA ASN A 77 -15.55 4.85 1.82
C ASN A 77 -16.71 5.65 1.18
N TYR A 78 -16.44 6.89 0.78
CA TYR A 78 -17.41 7.72 0.07
C TYR A 78 -17.87 7.06 -1.25
N ILE A 79 -16.95 6.56 -2.07
CA ILE A 79 -17.26 5.88 -3.33
C ILE A 79 -18.07 4.59 -3.08
N PHE A 80 -17.66 3.78 -2.09
CA PHE A 80 -18.36 2.55 -1.73
C PHE A 80 -19.81 2.81 -1.31
N LEU A 81 -20.02 3.86 -0.51
CA LEU A 81 -21.33 4.23 0.01
C LEU A 81 -22.23 4.89 -1.05
N LYS A 82 -21.70 5.87 -1.79
CA LYS A 82 -22.50 6.76 -2.65
C LYS A 82 -22.63 6.28 -4.09
N CYS A 83 -21.68 5.47 -4.57
CA CYS A 83 -21.63 5.07 -5.97
C CYS A 83 -21.83 3.57 -6.16
N LEU A 84 -21.18 2.76 -5.32
CA LEU A 84 -21.22 1.31 -5.49
C LEU A 84 -22.35 0.65 -4.71
N PHE A 85 -22.84 1.29 -3.65
CA PHE A 85 -23.79 0.72 -2.69
C PHE A 85 -23.30 -0.62 -2.12
N ARG A 86 -21.99 -0.73 -1.86
CA ARG A 86 -21.35 -1.94 -1.32
C ARG A 86 -20.91 -1.71 0.12
N LYS A 87 -21.01 -2.77 0.92
CA LYS A 87 -20.51 -2.76 2.30
C LYS A 87 -18.97 -2.80 2.29
N ALA A 88 -18.37 -1.91 3.07
CA ALA A 88 -16.95 -1.94 3.34
C ALA A 88 -16.68 -1.56 4.80
N PHE A 89 -15.54 -2.00 5.32
CA PHE A 89 -15.06 -1.61 6.64
C PHE A 89 -13.59 -1.23 6.54
N PHE A 90 -13.19 -0.14 7.19
CA PHE A 90 -11.82 0.37 7.12
C PHE A 90 -11.18 0.40 8.49
N TYR A 91 -10.04 -0.28 8.64
CA TYR A 91 -9.09 -0.03 9.71
C TYR A 91 -8.04 0.96 9.20
N GLY A 92 -7.86 2.10 9.86
CA GLY A 92 -6.75 3.02 9.57
C GLY A 92 -5.72 2.99 10.69
N VAL A 93 -4.45 2.73 10.38
CA VAL A 93 -3.37 2.58 11.37
C VAL A 93 -2.28 3.61 11.13
N ASP A 94 -1.92 4.34 12.19
CA ASP A 94 -0.80 5.28 12.17
C ASP A 94 -0.19 5.45 13.57
N THR A 95 1.12 5.68 13.63
CA THR A 95 1.84 5.93 14.89
C THR A 95 1.62 7.36 15.39
N ASN A 96 1.20 8.28 14.53
CA ASN A 96 0.92 9.66 14.90
C ASN A 96 -0.48 9.80 15.51
N ARG A 97 -0.52 9.87 16.84
CA ARG A 97 -1.75 10.02 17.62
C ARG A 97 -2.59 11.24 17.22
N VAL A 98 -1.95 12.37 16.90
CA VAL A 98 -2.66 13.60 16.51
C VAL A 98 -3.40 13.40 15.19
N LEU A 99 -2.84 12.64 14.25
CA LEU A 99 -3.51 12.32 12.99
C LEU A 99 -4.67 11.35 13.20
N ILE A 100 -4.51 10.37 14.07
CA ILE A 100 -5.58 9.42 14.43
C ILE A 100 -6.76 10.14 15.08
N GLU A 101 -6.51 11.04 16.04
CA GLU A 101 -7.55 11.84 16.68
C GLU A 101 -8.31 12.72 15.68
N LYS A 102 -7.60 13.31 14.70
CA LYS A 102 -8.22 14.05 13.58
C LYS A 102 -9.08 13.14 12.70
N CYS A 103 -8.60 11.94 12.36
CA CYS A 103 -9.38 10.99 11.57
C CYS A 103 -10.67 10.57 12.30
N GLU A 104 -10.61 10.37 13.62
CA GLU A 104 -11.79 10.08 14.44
C GLU A 104 -12.79 11.25 14.48
N GLN A 105 -12.31 12.50 14.53
CA GLN A 105 -13.17 13.69 14.42
C GLN A 105 -13.84 13.77 13.04
N ILE A 106 -13.07 13.61 11.96
CA ILE A 106 -13.57 13.60 10.57
C ILE A 106 -14.63 12.51 10.39
N LYS A 107 -14.35 11.30 10.87
CA LYS A 107 -15.27 10.17 10.85
C LYS A 107 -16.62 10.52 11.50
N LYS A 108 -16.59 11.14 12.68
CA LYS A 108 -17.79 11.58 13.41
C LYS A 108 -18.56 12.65 12.65
N SER A 109 -17.87 13.66 12.12
CA SER A 109 -18.49 14.74 11.34
C SER A 109 -19.20 14.22 10.08
N LEU A 110 -18.61 13.22 9.41
CA LEU A 110 -19.18 12.57 8.22
C LEU A 110 -20.23 11.49 8.56
N GLY A 111 -20.45 11.19 9.85
CA GLY A 111 -21.39 10.15 10.30
C GLY A 111 -20.99 8.73 9.91
N PHE A 112 -19.72 8.47 9.59
CA PHE A 112 -19.25 7.15 9.17
C PHE A 112 -19.08 6.21 10.36
N GLN A 113 -19.81 5.09 10.36
CA GLN A 113 -19.76 4.08 11.44
C GLN A 113 -18.89 2.87 11.09
N ASN A 114 -18.46 2.75 9.83
CA ASN A 114 -17.75 1.60 9.28
C ASN A 114 -16.23 1.82 9.20
N MET A 115 -15.67 2.64 10.10
CA MET A 115 -14.25 2.94 10.15
C MET A 115 -13.73 2.92 11.60
N LEU A 116 -12.56 2.34 11.80
CA LEU A 116 -11.85 2.33 13.08
C LEU A 116 -10.42 2.81 12.88
N PHE A 117 -10.02 3.86 13.60
CA PHE A 117 -8.65 4.35 13.58
C PHE A 117 -7.88 3.89 14.82
N VAL A 118 -6.71 3.31 14.60
CA VAL A 118 -5.86 2.71 15.63
C VAL A 118 -4.53 3.44 15.69
N ASN A 119 -4.19 3.97 16.86
CA ASN A 119 -2.85 4.52 17.09
C ASN A 119 -1.89 3.39 17.45
N GLY A 120 -0.94 3.09 16.57
CA GLY A 120 0.00 1.99 16.77
C GLY A 120 0.88 1.73 15.56
N ARG A 121 1.82 0.79 15.69
CA ARG A 121 2.61 0.30 14.57
C ARG A 121 1.83 -0.73 13.78
N ILE A 122 2.04 -0.75 12.47
CA ILE A 122 1.31 -1.63 11.53
C ILE A 122 1.43 -3.10 11.92
N ILE A 123 2.64 -3.54 12.26
CA ILE A 123 2.92 -4.95 12.53
C ILE A 123 2.19 -5.45 13.78
N ASP A 124 1.97 -4.58 14.76
CA ASP A 124 1.41 -4.91 16.08
C ASP A 124 -0.13 -4.93 16.10
N VAL A 125 -0.80 -4.25 15.15
CA VAL A 125 -2.27 -4.16 15.12
C VAL A 125 -2.91 -5.50 14.79
N GLN A 126 -3.90 -5.96 15.56
CA GLN A 126 -4.66 -7.17 15.24
C GLN A 126 -6.11 -6.80 14.89
N PRO A 127 -6.47 -6.77 13.60
CA PRO A 127 -7.84 -6.54 13.19
C PRO A 127 -8.74 -7.69 13.65
N GLU A 128 -9.92 -7.36 14.19
CA GLU A 128 -10.92 -8.35 14.62
C GLU A 128 -11.62 -9.02 13.43
N LYS A 129 -11.72 -8.31 12.30
CA LYS A 129 -12.29 -8.82 11.06
C LYS A 129 -11.19 -9.39 10.15
N TYR A 130 -11.54 -10.42 9.38
CA TYR A 130 -10.70 -10.89 8.29
C TYR A 130 -10.47 -9.76 7.27
N VAL A 131 -9.20 -9.42 7.03
CA VAL A 131 -8.81 -8.33 6.12
C VAL A 131 -8.71 -8.85 4.70
N ASP A 132 -9.55 -8.31 3.80
CA ASP A 132 -9.52 -8.65 2.39
C ASP A 132 -8.38 -7.93 1.64
N MET A 133 -8.13 -6.67 1.98
CA MET A 133 -7.14 -5.83 1.33
C MET A 133 -6.31 -5.06 2.33
N VAL A 134 -4.98 -5.20 2.24
CA VAL A 134 -4.05 -4.28 2.89
C VAL A 134 -3.61 -3.23 1.88
N ILE A 135 -3.76 -1.96 2.23
CA ILE A 135 -3.45 -0.83 1.37
C ILE A 135 -2.49 0.14 2.07
N ALA A 136 -1.64 0.82 1.32
CA ALA A 136 -0.88 1.96 1.82
C ALA A 136 -0.57 2.94 0.69
N LEU A 137 -0.98 4.20 0.88
CA LEU A 137 -0.61 5.32 0.03
C LEU A 137 0.45 6.16 0.76
N HIS A 138 1.71 6.04 0.32
CA HIS A 138 2.90 6.66 0.94
C HIS A 138 3.38 6.01 2.25
N ALA A 139 3.34 4.69 2.35
CA ALA A 139 4.25 4.02 3.28
C ALA A 139 5.68 4.22 2.78
N CYS A 140 6.57 4.74 3.63
CA CYS A 140 7.96 5.01 3.28
C CYS A 140 8.89 4.05 4.02
N ASP A 141 9.94 3.60 3.35
CA ASP A 141 11.03 2.79 3.90
C ASP A 141 10.49 1.54 4.63
N ILE A 142 10.81 1.39 5.93
CA ILE A 142 10.41 0.23 6.74
C ILE A 142 8.87 0.10 6.84
N ALA A 143 8.11 1.20 6.73
CA ALA A 143 6.65 1.13 6.81
C ALA A 143 6.04 0.33 5.64
N THR A 144 6.65 0.38 4.45
CA THR A 144 6.21 -0.44 3.31
C THR A 144 6.48 -1.92 3.59
N ASP A 145 7.65 -2.22 4.17
CA ASP A 145 8.01 -3.58 4.54
C ASP A 145 7.08 -4.12 5.64
N GLU A 146 6.76 -3.32 6.66
CA GLU A 146 5.76 -3.67 7.68
C GLU A 146 4.38 -3.92 7.06
N THR A 147 3.96 -3.08 6.11
CA THR A 147 2.68 -3.22 5.41
C THR A 147 2.62 -4.53 4.63
N ILE A 148 3.67 -4.84 3.86
CA ILE A 148 3.76 -6.08 3.10
C ILE A 148 3.77 -7.28 4.05
N ALA A 149 4.61 -7.24 5.09
CA ALA A 149 4.68 -8.31 6.09
C ALA A 149 3.32 -8.54 6.75
N LYS A 150 2.64 -7.47 7.14
CA LYS A 150 1.31 -7.54 7.75
C LYS A 150 0.28 -8.14 6.82
N GLY A 151 0.26 -7.74 5.55
CA GLY A 151 -0.64 -8.31 4.55
C GLY A 151 -0.44 -9.79 4.31
N ILE A 152 0.82 -10.24 4.27
CA ILE A 152 1.15 -11.67 4.14
C ILE A 152 0.70 -12.43 5.39
N LYS A 153 1.02 -11.93 6.60
CA LYS A 153 0.64 -12.58 7.88
C LYS A 153 -0.86 -12.67 8.10
N LEU A 154 -1.61 -11.64 7.69
CA LEU A 154 -3.08 -11.67 7.70
C LEU A 154 -3.65 -12.54 6.57
N GLY A 155 -2.82 -13.00 5.64
CA GLY A 155 -3.27 -13.78 4.49
C GLY A 155 -4.17 -13.00 3.55
N ALA A 156 -4.06 -11.66 3.51
CA ALA A 156 -4.94 -10.78 2.76
C ALA A 156 -4.97 -11.16 1.27
N LYS A 157 -6.16 -11.08 0.65
CA LYS A 157 -6.34 -11.45 -0.76
C LYS A 157 -5.62 -10.46 -1.69
N TYR A 158 -5.55 -9.19 -1.30
CA TYR A 158 -4.75 -8.18 -1.99
C TYR A 158 -3.88 -7.39 -1.02
N ILE A 159 -2.66 -7.06 -1.49
CA ILE A 159 -1.76 -6.10 -0.87
C ILE A 159 -1.44 -5.07 -1.95
N ILE A 160 -1.78 -3.81 -1.72
CA ILE A 160 -1.62 -2.73 -2.70
C ILE A 160 -0.86 -1.58 -2.05
N VAL A 161 0.36 -1.31 -2.49
CA VAL A 161 1.22 -0.31 -1.86
C VAL A 161 1.84 0.62 -2.89
N VAL A 162 1.96 1.89 -2.52
CA VAL A 162 2.73 2.92 -3.25
C VAL A 162 3.94 3.29 -2.40
N PRO A 163 5.10 2.68 -2.64
CA PRO A 163 6.33 3.01 -1.93
C PRO A 163 6.86 4.39 -2.34
N CYS A 164 7.20 5.21 -1.33
CA CYS A 164 7.59 6.60 -1.54
C CYS A 164 9.09 6.89 -1.40
N CYS A 165 9.79 6.29 -0.44
CA CYS A 165 11.19 6.60 -0.15
C CYS A 165 11.97 5.37 0.29
N GLU A 166 13.11 5.08 -0.34
CA GLU A 166 13.93 3.92 -0.01
C GLU A 166 15.37 4.32 0.35
N ASN A 167 15.72 4.16 1.64
CA ASN A 167 17.04 4.52 2.13
C ASN A 167 17.86 3.31 2.60
N GLN A 168 17.20 2.20 2.96
CA GLN A 168 17.82 0.98 3.49
C GLN A 168 19.01 0.50 2.65
N ILE A 169 18.81 0.39 1.33
CA ILE A 169 19.79 -0.24 0.43
C ILE A 169 20.82 0.78 -0.07
N ARG A 170 20.48 2.08 -0.11
CA ARG A 170 21.33 3.14 -0.68
C ARG A 170 22.72 3.18 -0.04
N GLY A 171 22.81 2.95 1.27
CA GLY A 171 24.07 2.93 2.00
C GLY A 171 25.01 1.79 1.61
N ARG A 172 24.48 0.70 1.05
CA ARG A 172 25.21 -0.52 0.65
C ARG A 172 25.81 -0.44 -0.75
N LEU A 173 25.30 0.45 -1.59
CA LEU A 173 25.70 0.65 -2.99
C LEU A 173 26.86 1.66 -3.14
N LYS A 174 27.82 1.61 -2.21
CA LYS A 174 28.98 2.52 -2.14
C LYS A 174 30.27 1.80 -2.56
N ALA A 175 31.42 2.45 -2.34
CA ALA A 175 32.77 1.91 -2.58
C ALA A 175 32.91 0.46 -2.10
N GLY A 176 33.41 -0.42 -2.97
CA GLY A 176 33.56 -1.86 -2.73
C GLY A 176 32.44 -2.74 -3.28
N HIS A 177 31.33 -2.17 -3.75
CA HIS A 177 30.26 -2.93 -4.42
C HIS A 177 30.60 -3.17 -5.91
N PRO A 178 30.30 -4.33 -6.52
CA PRO A 178 30.61 -4.61 -7.93
C PRO A 178 30.02 -3.60 -8.94
N LEU A 179 28.88 -2.99 -8.59
CA LEU A 179 28.24 -1.93 -9.39
C LEU A 179 28.66 -0.51 -9.01
N VAL A 180 29.74 -0.31 -8.26
CA VAL A 180 30.18 1.03 -7.81
C VAL A 180 30.35 2.01 -8.96
N GLY A 181 30.85 1.57 -10.13
CA GLY A 181 30.97 2.44 -11.31
C GLY A 181 29.64 3.00 -11.82
N LEU A 182 28.52 2.31 -11.59
CA LEU A 182 27.17 2.81 -11.86
C LEU A 182 26.66 3.66 -10.68
N THR A 183 26.91 3.23 -9.46
CA THR A 183 26.32 3.81 -8.24
C THR A 183 27.17 4.90 -7.59
N ASP A 184 28.30 5.32 -8.17
CA ASP A 184 29.10 6.43 -7.63
C ASP A 184 28.43 7.79 -7.78
N PHE A 185 27.58 7.93 -8.79
CA PHE A 185 26.77 9.12 -9.00
C PHE A 185 25.54 9.11 -8.09
N GLY A 186 25.41 10.10 -7.22
CA GLY A 186 24.37 10.13 -6.18
C GLY A 186 22.93 9.93 -6.69
N LEU A 187 22.59 10.53 -7.84
CA LEU A 187 21.28 10.36 -8.47
C LEU A 187 21.06 8.94 -9.00
N LEU A 188 22.08 8.34 -9.64
CA LEU A 188 21.99 6.96 -10.13
C LEU A 188 21.93 5.97 -8.97
N ARG A 189 22.70 6.20 -7.91
CA ARG A 189 22.63 5.41 -6.66
C ARG A 189 21.22 5.43 -6.08
N TYR A 190 20.61 6.61 -6.02
CA TYR A 190 19.25 6.78 -5.50
C TYR A 190 18.23 5.99 -6.33
N ARG A 191 18.21 6.19 -7.66
CA ARG A 191 17.27 5.50 -8.55
C ARG A 191 17.48 3.99 -8.58
N PHE A 192 18.74 3.54 -8.56
CA PHE A 192 19.05 2.12 -8.54
C PHE A 192 18.65 1.46 -7.21
N ALA A 193 18.88 2.14 -6.07
CA ALA A 193 18.43 1.68 -4.77
C ALA A 193 16.90 1.53 -4.73
N ASP A 194 16.16 2.50 -5.28
CA ASP A 194 14.69 2.41 -5.40
C ASP A 194 14.28 1.17 -6.21
N ILE A 195 14.79 1.02 -7.44
CA ILE A 195 14.45 -0.11 -8.32
C ILE A 195 14.78 -1.45 -7.67
N LEU A 196 15.95 -1.56 -7.03
CA LEU A 196 16.38 -2.78 -6.37
C LEU A 196 15.48 -3.12 -5.17
N THR A 197 15.10 -2.12 -4.37
CA THR A 197 14.19 -2.33 -3.23
C THR A 197 12.84 -2.84 -3.70
N GLU A 198 12.29 -2.26 -4.76
CA GLU A 198 11.00 -2.66 -5.33
C GLU A 198 11.04 -4.04 -5.99
N ALA A 199 12.17 -4.39 -6.62
CA ALA A 199 12.41 -5.73 -7.11
C ALA A 199 12.47 -6.76 -5.97
N LEU A 200 13.15 -6.45 -4.86
CA LEU A 200 13.21 -7.33 -3.68
C LEU A 200 11.82 -7.54 -3.06
N ARG A 201 11.05 -6.47 -2.84
CA ARG A 201 9.65 -6.55 -2.36
C ARG A 201 8.79 -7.42 -3.27
N SER A 202 8.90 -7.20 -4.58
CA SER A 202 8.11 -7.93 -5.58
C SER A 202 8.50 -9.41 -5.66
N GLN A 203 9.80 -9.74 -5.60
CA GLN A 203 10.24 -11.13 -5.56
C GLN A 203 9.83 -11.81 -4.24
N PHE A 204 9.91 -11.10 -3.12
CA PHE A 204 9.49 -11.61 -1.82
C PHE A 204 7.99 -11.95 -1.80
N LEU A 205 7.14 -11.02 -2.25
CA LEU A 205 5.69 -11.24 -2.41
C LEU A 205 5.40 -12.42 -3.36
N THR A 206 6.13 -12.52 -4.47
CA THR A 206 5.99 -13.63 -5.43
C THR A 206 6.30 -14.98 -4.79
N GLY A 207 7.41 -15.05 -4.04
CA GLY A 207 7.82 -16.22 -3.27
C GLY A 207 6.86 -16.55 -2.13
N ALA A 208 6.22 -15.53 -1.53
CA ALA A 208 5.17 -15.69 -0.51
C ALA A 208 3.80 -16.08 -1.07
N GLY A 209 3.71 -16.49 -2.34
CA GLY A 209 2.46 -17.00 -2.92
C GLY A 209 1.54 -15.93 -3.52
N TYR A 210 2.05 -14.75 -3.88
CA TYR A 210 1.29 -13.72 -4.58
C TYR A 210 1.61 -13.64 -6.07
N HIS A 211 0.64 -13.30 -6.90
CA HIS A 211 0.86 -12.72 -8.22
C HIS A 211 1.12 -11.23 -8.06
N VAL A 212 2.27 -10.75 -8.52
CA VAL A 212 2.68 -9.35 -8.36
C VAL A 212 2.63 -8.62 -9.69
N LYS A 213 2.05 -7.42 -9.69
CA LYS A 213 2.04 -6.49 -10.81
C LYS A 213 2.61 -5.15 -10.34
N LEU A 214 3.53 -4.59 -11.13
CA LEU A 214 4.06 -3.24 -10.96
C LEU A 214 3.44 -2.34 -12.02
N ILE A 215 2.85 -1.22 -11.62
CA ILE A 215 2.28 -0.22 -12.53
C ILE A 215 2.60 1.19 -12.07
N GLU A 216 2.34 2.16 -12.93
CA GLU A 216 2.31 3.57 -12.53
C GLU A 216 0.91 3.92 -12.01
N ILE A 217 0.82 4.52 -10.82
CA ILE A 217 -0.44 4.99 -10.23
C ILE A 217 -0.98 6.25 -10.95
N VAL A 218 -0.07 7.16 -11.31
CA VAL A 218 -0.35 8.40 -12.03
C VAL A 218 0.83 8.76 -12.93
N SER A 219 0.61 9.70 -13.84
CA SER A 219 1.68 10.25 -14.68
C SER A 219 2.84 10.78 -13.84
N PRO A 220 4.10 10.54 -14.24
CA PRO A 220 5.29 11.12 -13.61
C PRO A 220 5.26 12.64 -13.47
N LYS A 221 4.44 13.34 -14.26
CA LYS A 221 4.21 14.79 -14.16
C LYS A 221 3.65 15.20 -12.79
N PHE A 222 2.85 14.34 -12.17
CA PHE A 222 2.27 14.60 -10.85
C PHE A 222 3.24 14.19 -9.74
N THR A 223 3.81 12.99 -9.81
CA THR A 223 4.81 12.54 -8.83
C THR A 223 5.87 11.68 -9.52
N PRO A 224 7.17 11.90 -9.23
CA PRO A 224 8.22 11.00 -9.70
C PRO A 224 8.22 9.66 -8.94
N LYS A 225 7.49 9.55 -7.83
CA LYS A 225 7.29 8.33 -7.04
C LYS A 225 5.92 7.74 -7.35
N ASN A 226 5.79 7.24 -8.58
CA ASN A 226 4.52 6.80 -9.13
C ASN A 226 4.39 5.26 -9.23
N LEU A 227 5.36 4.48 -8.75
CA LEU A 227 5.28 3.03 -8.78
C LEU A 227 4.25 2.52 -7.76
N MET A 228 3.41 1.58 -8.17
CA MET A 228 2.49 0.85 -7.32
C MET A 228 2.73 -0.65 -7.46
N ILE A 229 2.90 -1.33 -6.33
CA ILE A 229 2.86 -2.79 -6.24
C ILE A 229 1.42 -3.22 -5.98
N ILE A 230 0.89 -4.08 -6.85
CA ILE A 230 -0.38 -4.79 -6.64
C ILE A 230 -0.06 -6.28 -6.54
N ALA A 231 -0.23 -6.85 -5.35
CA ALA A 231 -0.05 -8.26 -5.09
C ALA A 231 -1.39 -8.94 -4.81
N ARG A 232 -1.72 -9.98 -5.57
CA ARG A 232 -2.93 -10.80 -5.41
C ARG A 232 -2.55 -12.20 -4.93
N LYS A 233 -3.16 -12.68 -3.85
CA LYS A 233 -2.93 -14.03 -3.35
C LYS A 233 -3.32 -15.08 -4.39
N LYS A 234 -2.44 -16.07 -4.64
CA LYS A 234 -2.71 -17.20 -5.53
C LYS A 234 -3.79 -18.11 -4.93
N LYS A 235 -4.62 -18.74 -5.77
CA LYS A 235 -5.63 -19.72 -5.32
C LYS A 235 -4.99 -21.05 -4.91
N GLU A 236 -3.89 -21.43 -5.57
CA GLU A 236 -3.12 -22.63 -5.28
C GLU A 236 -1.73 -22.24 -4.79
N TYR A 237 -1.30 -22.84 -3.68
CA TYR A 237 0.03 -22.65 -3.08
C TYR A 237 1.15 -23.41 -3.82
N ARG A 238 0.99 -23.64 -5.12
CA ARG A 238 2.03 -24.32 -5.90
C ARG A 238 3.19 -23.33 -6.16
N ASN A 239 4.39 -23.73 -5.75
CA ASN A 239 5.67 -23.04 -5.97
C ASN A 239 5.86 -21.74 -5.18
N CYS A 240 5.60 -21.75 -3.87
CA CYS A 240 6.04 -20.68 -2.97
C CYS A 240 7.56 -20.76 -2.77
N ASN A 241 8.32 -20.17 -3.70
CA ASN A 241 9.77 -20.27 -3.73
C ASN A 241 10.45 -18.90 -3.54
N MET A 242 11.24 -18.78 -2.47
CA MET A 242 12.02 -17.60 -2.12
C MET A 242 13.38 -17.48 -2.83
N ASP A 243 13.78 -18.43 -3.67
CA ASP A 243 15.10 -18.50 -4.32
C ASP A 243 15.42 -17.26 -5.15
N LYS A 244 14.45 -16.75 -5.91
CA LYS A 244 14.67 -15.53 -6.71
C LYS A 244 14.93 -14.32 -5.83
N TYR A 245 14.19 -14.20 -4.72
CA TYR A 245 14.44 -13.18 -3.71
C TYR A 245 15.81 -13.36 -3.06
N LYS A 246 16.15 -14.56 -2.58
CA LYS A 246 17.42 -14.87 -1.92
C LYS A 246 18.63 -14.60 -2.82
N LYS A 247 18.59 -15.07 -4.07
CA LYS A 247 19.64 -14.78 -5.06
C LYS A 247 19.83 -13.28 -5.29
N LEU A 248 18.75 -12.52 -5.34
CA LEU A 248 18.81 -11.06 -5.51
C LEU A 248 19.36 -10.36 -4.25
N ASP A 249 18.91 -10.78 -3.06
CA ASP A 249 19.37 -10.28 -1.76
C ASP A 249 20.88 -10.54 -1.56
N GLU A 250 21.33 -11.75 -1.90
CA GLU A 250 22.74 -12.19 -1.84
C GLU A 250 23.61 -11.45 -2.85
N MET A 251 23.18 -11.39 -4.11
CA MET A 251 23.93 -10.74 -5.20
C MET A 251 24.26 -9.28 -4.90
N PHE A 252 23.37 -8.58 -4.18
CA PHE A 252 23.52 -7.17 -3.82
C PHE A 252 23.84 -6.92 -2.34
N ASN A 253 23.96 -7.98 -1.53
CA ASN A 253 24.22 -7.93 -0.08
C ASN A 253 23.39 -6.85 0.64
N THR A 254 22.08 -6.83 0.38
CA THR A 254 21.23 -5.69 0.73
C THR A 254 20.82 -5.66 2.20
N LYS A 255 20.88 -6.82 2.89
CA LYS A 255 20.36 -7.00 4.27
C LYS A 255 18.92 -6.50 4.38
N PHE A 256 18.09 -6.89 3.43
CA PHE A 256 16.73 -6.40 3.27
C PHE A 256 15.88 -6.63 4.55
N VAL A 257 15.14 -5.61 5.00
CA VAL A 257 14.46 -5.66 6.31
C VAL A 257 13.21 -6.53 6.30
N LEU A 258 12.48 -6.61 5.18
CA LEU A 258 11.21 -7.35 5.09
C LEU A 258 11.32 -8.81 5.56
N LYS A 259 12.42 -9.51 5.26
CA LYS A 259 12.61 -10.90 5.70
C LYS A 259 12.67 -11.06 7.22
N ASN A 260 13.05 -10.01 7.95
CA ASN A 260 13.20 -10.07 9.41
C ASN A 260 11.85 -10.18 10.13
N TYR A 261 10.74 -9.95 9.42
CA TYR A 261 9.40 -10.17 9.97
C TYR A 261 8.95 -11.63 9.90
N PHE A 262 9.76 -12.53 9.35
CA PHE A 262 9.41 -13.93 9.15
C PHE A 262 10.50 -14.85 9.69
N ASP A 263 10.08 -15.95 10.30
CA ASP A 263 11.03 -16.97 10.78
C ASP A 263 11.52 -17.84 9.61
N GLU A 264 12.67 -18.51 9.80
CA GLU A 264 13.25 -19.37 8.75
C GLU A 264 12.28 -20.46 8.26
N CYS A 265 11.42 -20.97 9.14
CA CYS A 265 10.41 -21.96 8.78
C CYS A 265 9.34 -21.38 7.83
N GLU A 266 8.91 -20.14 8.03
CA GLU A 266 7.94 -19.47 7.16
C GLU A 266 8.53 -19.19 5.77
N LEU A 267 9.86 -18.96 5.71
CA LEU A 267 10.59 -18.68 4.48
C LEU A 267 11.05 -19.94 3.70
N LYS A 268 10.92 -21.13 4.29
CA LYS A 268 11.36 -22.42 3.71
C LYS A 268 10.21 -23.35 3.30
N ARG A 269 8.99 -23.09 3.75
CA ARG A 269 7.84 -23.98 3.55
C ARG A 269 7.09 -23.63 2.27
N ASP A 270 6.85 -24.63 1.43
CA ASP A 270 5.99 -24.52 0.25
C ASP A 270 4.51 -24.24 0.62
N ASP A 271 4.08 -24.51 1.87
CA ASP A 271 2.67 -24.58 2.29
C ASP A 271 2.23 -23.66 3.47
N CYS A 272 3.07 -22.75 4.00
CA CYS A 272 2.85 -22.22 5.37
C CYS A 272 1.80 -21.11 5.57
N PHE A 273 1.20 -20.53 4.53
CA PHE A 273 0.18 -19.48 4.75
C PHE A 273 -1.26 -20.03 4.78
N SER A 274 -1.41 -21.33 5.06
CA SER A 274 -2.67 -22.09 4.99
C SER A 274 -3.49 -22.11 6.28
N SER A 275 -3.05 -21.50 7.38
CA SER A 275 -3.74 -21.64 8.67
C SER A 275 -4.14 -20.30 9.29
N VAL A 276 -5.17 -19.66 8.74
CA VAL A 276 -6.19 -18.92 9.52
C VAL A 276 -7.52 -19.09 8.79
N ASN A 277 -8.19 -20.22 9.02
CA ASN A 277 -9.60 -20.42 8.72
C ASN A 277 -10.14 -21.44 9.71
N SER A 278 -10.55 -20.93 10.87
CA SER A 278 -11.50 -21.54 11.78
C SER A 278 -12.32 -20.41 12.38
#